data_AF-A0A4Y2JSJ5-F1
#
_entry.id   AF-A0A4Y2JSJ5-F1
#
_cell.length_a   1.000
_cell.length_b   1.000
_cell.length_c   1.000
_cell.angle_alpha   90.00
_cell.angle_beta   90.00
_cell.angle_gamma   90.00
#
_symmetry.space_group_name_H-M   'P 1'
#
loop_
_entity.id
_entity.type
_entity.pdbx_description
1 polymer ?
#
loop_
_entity_poly.entity_id
_entity_poly.type
_entity_poly.pdbx_seq_one_letter_code
_entity_poly.pdbx_strand_id
1 'polypeptide(L)'
;MPTCVSSLRKGGDARMVAVTIAFFLGLSTMSAIMGASAGHLVHPGKKITSGSIQAQSTLSGRKGVILDSMLDLLWNAVPGNIIEATFQKEYTHVEILNVTDSQDGSNQVIYKKSIQKKGGVNFMGLLCFSILFGCALATLGEKGDALHQVIEELNCVVMKIMHYFLK
;
A
#
# COMPACT_ATOMS: atom_id res chain seq x y z
N MET A 1 16.02 1.37 24.18
CA MET A 1 14.90 0.53 23.71
C MET A 1 15.01 0.41 22.20
N PRO A 2 15.25 -0.79 21.65
CA PRO A 2 15.73 -0.88 20.28
C PRO A 2 14.66 -0.48 19.28
N THR A 3 15.04 0.31 18.27
CA THR A 3 14.18 0.72 17.16
C THR A 3 13.89 -0.48 16.24
N CYS A 4 12.61 -0.69 15.91
CA CYS A 4 12.01 -1.99 15.53
C CYS A 4 12.65 -2.77 14.36
N VAL A 5 13.31 -2.13 13.41
CA VAL A 5 13.83 -2.81 12.20
C VAL A 5 15.35 -3.00 12.27
N SER A 6 16.06 -2.02 12.81
CA SER A 6 17.51 -2.01 12.96
C SER A 6 18.02 -2.92 14.08
N SER A 7 17.17 -3.22 15.07
CA SER A 7 17.52 -4.13 16.17
C SER A 7 17.30 -5.62 15.86
N LEU A 8 16.81 -5.98 14.67
CA LEU A 8 16.60 -7.38 14.32
C LEU A 8 17.97 -8.10 14.26
N ARG A 9 18.32 -8.83 15.33
CA ARG A 9 19.64 -9.45 15.44
C ARG A 9 19.76 -10.57 14.40
N LYS A 10 20.77 -10.48 13.53
CA LYS A 10 21.12 -11.52 12.55
C LYS A 10 21.38 -12.84 13.30
N GLY A 11 20.44 -13.78 13.21
CA GLY A 11 20.65 -15.18 13.61
C GLY A 11 19.57 -15.82 14.50
N GLY A 12 18.74 -15.06 15.21
CA GLY A 12 17.73 -15.61 16.14
C GLY A 12 16.30 -15.12 15.92
N ASP A 13 16.14 -13.82 15.68
CA ASP A 13 14.82 -13.17 15.75
C ASP A 13 14.04 -13.20 14.42
N ALA A 14 14.70 -13.58 13.32
CA ALA A 14 14.06 -13.72 12.01
C ALA A 14 12.93 -14.77 12.02
N ARG A 15 13.06 -15.82 12.84
CA ARG A 15 12.01 -16.84 12.99
C ARG A 15 10.79 -16.25 13.71
N MET A 16 10.99 -15.40 14.71
CA MET A 16 9.90 -14.73 15.41
C MET A 16 9.17 -13.77 14.45
N VAL A 17 9.91 -12.98 13.67
CA VAL A 17 9.31 -12.09 12.65
C VAL A 17 8.56 -12.88 11.58
N ALA A 18 9.13 -13.97 11.07
CA ALA A 18 8.47 -14.81 10.08
C ALA A 18 7.16 -15.43 10.62
N VAL A 19 7.16 -15.89 11.87
CA VAL A 19 5.95 -16.41 12.53
C VAL A 19 4.90 -15.32 12.70
N THR A 20 5.29 -14.11 13.12
CA THR A 20 4.36 -12.97 13.26
C THR A 20 3.75 -12.57 11.91
N ILE A 21 4.57 -12.49 10.85
CA ILE A 21 4.07 -12.20 9.50
C ILE A 21 3.10 -13.29 9.04
N ALA A 22 3.46 -14.57 9.20
CA ALA A 22 2.59 -15.68 8.84
C ALA A 22 1.26 -15.67 9.61
N PHE A 23 1.29 -15.38 10.91
CA PHE A 23 0.10 -15.23 11.74
C PHE A 23 -0.79 -14.08 11.25
N PHE A 24 -0.22 -12.91 10.96
CA PHE A 24 -0.98 -11.75 10.48
C PHE A 24 -1.64 -12.00 9.11
N LEU A 25 -0.91 -12.64 8.19
CA LEU A 25 -1.44 -13.02 6.88
C LEU A 25 -2.54 -14.08 7.01
N GLY A 26 -2.37 -15.07 7.88
CA GLY A 26 -3.37 -16.10 8.16
C GLY A 26 -4.64 -15.53 8.79
N LEU A 27 -4.51 -14.65 9.78
CA LEU A 27 -5.65 -14.00 10.42
C LEU A 27 -6.39 -13.08 9.44
N SER A 28 -5.65 -12.32 8.61
CA SER A 28 -6.23 -11.42 7.60
C SER A 28 -7.00 -12.19 6.53
N THR A 29 -6.47 -13.31 6.05
CA THR A 29 -7.17 -14.18 5.09
C THR A 29 -8.40 -14.84 5.69
N MET A 30 -8.30 -15.36 6.92
CA MET A 30 -9.46 -15.93 7.64
C MET A 30 -10.55 -14.88 7.84
N SER A 31 -10.18 -13.67 8.25
CA SER A 31 -11.09 -12.53 8.41
C SER A 31 -11.78 -12.15 7.09
N ALA A 32 -11.03 -12.10 5.98
CA ALA A 32 -11.58 -11.80 4.66
C ALA A 32 -12.61 -12.84 4.20
N ILE A 33 -12.35 -14.14 4.42
CA ILE A 33 -13.27 -15.23 4.09
C ILE A 33 -14.56 -15.12 4.92
N MET A 34 -14.41 -14.88 6.23
CA MET A 34 -15.55 -14.69 7.13
C MET A 34 -16.38 -13.45 6.75
N GLY A 35 -15.75 -12.35 6.38
CA GLY A 35 -16.43 -11.14 5.90
C GLY A 35 -17.16 -11.35 4.57
N ALA A 36 -16.52 -12.02 3.60
CA ALA A 36 -17.12 -12.31 2.31
C ALA A 36 -18.34 -13.25 2.43
N SER A 37 -18.22 -14.30 3.26
CA SER A 37 -19.32 -15.22 3.52
C SER A 37 -20.49 -14.51 4.23
N ALA A 38 -20.22 -13.74 5.29
CA ALA A 38 -21.27 -12.96 5.97
C ALA A 38 -21.97 -11.96 5.03
N GLY A 39 -21.21 -11.26 4.18
CA GLY A 39 -21.76 -10.34 3.18
C GLY A 39 -22.66 -11.04 2.17
N HIS A 40 -22.27 -12.23 1.72
CA HIS A 40 -23.10 -13.04 0.83
C HIS A 40 -24.36 -13.56 1.52
N LEU A 41 -24.33 -13.90 2.82
CA LEU A 41 -25.52 -14.36 3.53
C LEU A 41 -26.53 -13.20 3.75
N VAL A 42 -26.03 -12.05 4.20
CA VAL A 42 -26.88 -10.90 4.57
C VAL A 42 -27.45 -10.18 3.34
N HIS A 43 -26.83 -10.31 2.16
CA HIS A 43 -27.20 -9.58 0.93
C HIS A 43 -27.52 -8.10 1.19
N PRO A 44 -26.63 -7.33 1.84
CA PRO A 44 -26.88 -5.92 2.08
C PRO A 44 -27.04 -5.21 0.72
N GLY A 45 -28.15 -4.50 0.53
CA GLY A 45 -28.44 -3.74 -0.70
C GLY A 45 -29.46 -4.36 -1.66
N LYS A 46 -29.93 -5.60 -1.45
CA LYS A 46 -30.94 -6.23 -2.34
C LYS A 46 -32.29 -5.47 -2.40
N LYS A 47 -32.64 -4.70 -1.37
CA LYS A 47 -33.84 -3.84 -1.37
C LYS A 47 -33.68 -2.52 -2.14
N ILE A 48 -32.45 -2.15 -2.52
CA ILE A 48 -32.14 -0.92 -3.28
C ILE A 48 -32.05 -1.22 -4.79
N THR A 49 -31.70 -2.45 -5.17
CA THR A 49 -31.59 -2.91 -6.58
C THR A 49 -32.90 -3.50 -7.11
N SER A 50 -34.03 -2.82 -6.93
CA SER A 50 -35.24 -3.11 -7.74
C SER A 50 -35.28 -2.30 -9.04
N GLY A 51 -34.34 -1.38 -9.25
CA GLY A 51 -34.10 -0.70 -10.53
C GLY A 51 -32.85 -1.24 -11.22
N SER A 52 -33.05 -2.04 -12.27
CA SER A 52 -32.16 -2.26 -13.42
C SER A 52 -30.66 -1.98 -13.23
N ILE A 53 -29.95 -2.82 -12.47
CA ILE A 53 -28.50 -2.97 -12.67
C ILE A 53 -28.25 -4.40 -13.14
N GLN A 54 -28.09 -4.53 -14.45
CA GLN A 54 -27.66 -5.76 -15.10
C GLN A 54 -26.25 -6.08 -14.61
N ALA A 55 -26.14 -7.05 -13.69
CA ALA A 55 -24.87 -7.55 -13.20
C ALA A 55 -24.12 -8.19 -14.37
N GLN A 56 -23.25 -7.42 -15.02
CA GLN A 56 -22.41 -7.89 -16.10
C GLN A 56 -21.33 -8.83 -15.53
N SER A 57 -21.64 -10.13 -15.54
CA SER A 57 -20.74 -11.22 -15.15
C SER A 57 -19.69 -11.46 -16.24
N THR A 58 -18.74 -10.54 -16.41
CA THR A 58 -17.54 -10.79 -17.23
C THR A 58 -16.38 -11.18 -16.33
N LEU A 59 -16.33 -12.47 -15.97
CA LEU A 59 -15.34 -13.08 -15.08
C LEU A 59 -14.00 -13.44 -15.76
N SER A 60 -13.80 -13.07 -17.05
CA SER A 60 -12.68 -13.58 -17.84
C SER A 60 -11.50 -12.60 -18.03
N GLY A 61 -11.61 -11.33 -17.66
CA GLY A 61 -10.54 -10.32 -17.89
C GLY A 61 -9.68 -9.97 -16.66
N ARG A 62 -10.00 -10.52 -15.48
CA ARG A 62 -9.59 -9.92 -14.21
C ARG A 62 -8.23 -10.37 -13.66
N LYS A 63 -7.69 -11.51 -14.12
CA LYS A 63 -6.43 -12.04 -13.58
C LYS A 63 -5.24 -11.12 -13.89
N GLY A 64 -5.17 -10.58 -15.11
CA GLY A 64 -4.15 -9.60 -15.50
C GLY A 64 -4.29 -8.27 -14.76
N VAL A 65 -5.52 -7.78 -14.61
CA VAL A 65 -5.81 -6.50 -13.94
C VAL A 65 -5.48 -6.52 -12.45
N ILE A 66 -5.71 -7.64 -11.75
CA ILE A 66 -5.37 -7.75 -10.32
C ILE A 66 -3.86 -7.76 -10.13
N LEU A 67 -3.13 -8.54 -10.92
CA LEU A 67 -1.66 -8.59 -10.85
C LEU A 67 -1.05 -7.23 -11.19
N ASP A 68 -1.57 -6.56 -12.21
CA ASP A 68 -1.17 -5.20 -12.60
C ASP A 68 -1.46 -4.19 -11.47
N SER A 69 -2.61 -4.29 -10.81
CA SER A 69 -2.95 -3.44 -9.66
C SER A 69 -2.04 -3.68 -8.44
N MET A 70 -1.65 -4.94 -8.20
CA MET A 70 -0.68 -5.29 -7.14
C MET A 70 0.73 -4.81 -7.48
N LEU A 71 1.12 -4.89 -8.76
CA LEU A 71 2.40 -4.38 -9.23
C LEU A 71 2.45 -2.86 -9.16
N ASP A 72 1.36 -2.18 -9.54
CA ASP A 72 1.18 -0.73 -9.39
C ASP A 72 1.29 -0.31 -7.91
N LEU A 73 0.73 -1.11 -6.98
CA LEU A 73 0.86 -0.85 -5.54
C LEU A 73 2.31 -0.99 -5.06
N LEU A 74 3.01 -2.02 -5.53
CA LEU A 74 4.42 -2.27 -5.18
C LEU A 74 5.35 -1.21 -5.77
N TRP A 75 5.11 -0.78 -7.01
CA TRP A 75 5.87 0.30 -7.63
C TRP A 75 5.60 1.65 -6.95
N ASN A 76 4.34 1.89 -6.55
CA ASN A 76 3.99 3.07 -5.76
C ASN A 76 4.55 3.04 -4.31
N ALA A 77 5.02 1.88 -3.85
CA ALA A 77 5.72 1.74 -2.58
C ALA A 77 7.20 2.21 -2.64
N VAL A 78 7.72 2.52 -3.83
CA VAL A 78 9.07 3.10 -3.99
C VAL A 78 8.92 4.47 -4.67
N PRO A 79 8.74 5.56 -3.90
CA PRO A 79 8.56 6.88 -4.49
C PRO A 79 9.86 7.34 -5.15
N GLY A 80 9.75 7.95 -6.34
CA GLY A 80 10.90 8.56 -7.02
C GLY A 80 11.51 9.74 -6.25
N ASN A 81 10.75 10.33 -5.33
CA ASN A 81 11.20 11.39 -4.43
C ASN A 81 10.54 11.27 -3.05
N ILE A 82 11.36 11.07 -2.01
CA ILE A 82 10.89 10.87 -0.62
C ILE A 82 10.36 12.17 -0.02
N ILE A 83 10.98 13.31 -0.34
CA ILE A 83 10.55 14.63 0.15
C ILE A 83 9.21 15.01 -0.47
N GLU A 84 9.00 14.64 -1.73
CA GLU A 84 7.70 14.83 -2.36
C GLU A 84 6.65 13.88 -1.77
N ALA A 85 7.02 12.62 -1.49
CA ALA A 85 6.13 11.62 -0.90
C ALA A 85 5.60 12.01 0.50
N THR A 86 6.27 12.90 1.24
CA THR A 86 5.76 13.42 2.52
C THR A 86 4.61 14.42 2.37
N PHE A 87 4.44 15.04 1.20
CA PHE A 87 3.43 16.09 0.97
C PHE A 87 2.47 15.79 -0.17
N GLN A 88 2.87 14.94 -1.12
CA GLN A 88 2.13 14.62 -2.33
C GLN A 88 2.00 13.11 -2.54
N LYS A 89 0.81 12.71 -2.99
CA LYS A 89 0.51 11.34 -3.43
C LYS A 89 0.26 11.31 -4.92
N GLU A 90 0.90 10.37 -5.61
CA GLU A 90 0.69 10.10 -7.02
C GLU A 90 -0.52 9.18 -7.18
N TYR A 91 -1.47 9.59 -8.02
CA TYR A 91 -2.60 8.76 -8.39
C TYR A 91 -2.66 8.65 -9.90
N THR A 92 -2.90 7.43 -10.37
CA THR A 92 -3.20 7.21 -11.78
C THR A 92 -4.61 7.73 -12.04
N HIS A 93 -4.72 8.71 -12.93
CA HIS A 93 -5.99 9.10 -13.53
C HIS A 93 -6.05 8.51 -14.94
N VAL A 94 -7.10 7.75 -15.23
CA VAL A 94 -7.32 7.20 -16.58
C VAL A 94 -8.27 8.15 -17.29
N GLU A 95 -7.76 8.93 -18.23
CA GLU A 95 -8.59 9.73 -19.12
C GLU A 95 -8.96 8.89 -20.34
N ILE A 96 -10.26 8.84 -20.64
CA ILE A 96 -10.80 8.19 -21.82
C ILE A 96 -10.76 9.20 -22.97
N LEU A 97 -9.84 9.01 -23.91
CA LEU A 97 -9.83 9.80 -25.15
C LEU A 97 -10.63 9.02 -26.20
N ASN A 98 -11.82 9.51 -26.53
CA ASN A 98 -12.55 9.04 -27.71
C ASN A 98 -11.89 9.66 -28.94
N VAL A 99 -11.10 8.88 -29.67
CA VAL A 99 -10.60 9.29 -30.99
C VAL A 99 -11.61 8.82 -32.02
N THR A 100 -12.37 9.77 -32.58
CA THR A 100 -13.15 9.52 -33.79
C THR A 100 -12.20 9.62 -34.98
N ASP A 101 -11.74 8.49 -35.51
CA ASP A 101 -11.04 8.49 -36.79
C ASP A 101 -12.08 8.55 -37.91
N SER A 102 -12.15 9.68 -38.62
CA SER A 102 -13.21 10.00 -39.58
C SER A 102 -13.12 9.25 -40.91
N GLN A 103 -12.40 8.12 -41.00
CA GLN A 103 -12.31 7.34 -42.25
C GLN A 103 -12.59 5.84 -42.15
N ASP A 104 -12.74 5.26 -40.95
CA ASP A 104 -13.21 3.89 -40.84
C ASP A 104 -14.01 3.75 -39.53
N GLY A 105 -15.24 3.24 -39.60
CA GLY A 105 -16.26 3.29 -38.55
C GLY A 105 -15.98 2.50 -37.26
N SER A 106 -14.71 2.36 -36.87
CA SER A 106 -14.27 1.73 -35.64
C SER A 106 -13.99 2.79 -34.57
N ASN A 107 -14.86 2.87 -33.56
CA ASN A 107 -14.62 3.66 -32.35
C ASN A 107 -13.50 3.00 -31.54
N GLN A 108 -12.25 3.47 -31.68
CA GLN A 108 -11.16 3.02 -30.81
C GLN A 108 -11.06 3.92 -29.58
N VAL A 109 -11.35 3.34 -28.42
CA VAL A 109 -11.20 4.01 -27.12
C VAL A 109 -9.73 3.88 -26.69
N ILE A 110 -8.98 4.98 -26.73
CA ILE A 110 -7.60 5.01 -26.26
C ILE A 110 -7.61 5.46 -24.79
N TYR A 111 -7.18 4.57 -23.90
CA TYR A 111 -6.99 4.87 -22.48
C TYR A 111 -5.64 5.56 -22.31
N LYS A 112 -5.62 6.84 -21.96
CA LYS A 112 -4.37 7.53 -21.60
C LYS A 112 -4.24 7.54 -20.07
N LYS A 113 -3.30 6.75 -19.55
CA LYS A 113 -2.90 6.76 -18.13
C LYS A 113 -2.10 8.05 -17.90
N SER A 114 -2.65 9.03 -17.18
CA SER A 114 -1.92 10.22 -16.75
C SER A 114 -1.65 10.16 -15.25
N ILE A 115 -0.40 10.39 -14.84
CA ILE A 115 -0.03 10.46 -13.44
C ILE A 115 -0.35 11.88 -12.97
N GLN A 116 -1.30 12.00 -12.05
CA GLN A 116 -1.66 13.27 -11.43
C GLN A 116 -1.17 13.28 -9.99
N LYS A 117 -0.71 14.44 -9.52
CA LYS A 117 -0.25 14.65 -8.14
C LYS A 117 -1.35 15.32 -7.33
N LYS A 118 -1.71 14.75 -6.18
CA LYS A 118 -2.68 15.33 -5.24
C LYS A 118 -2.02 15.55 -3.89
N GLY A 119 -2.42 16.61 -3.21
CA GLY A 119 -2.00 16.85 -1.83
C GLY A 119 -2.37 15.66 -0.94
N GLY A 120 -1.40 15.19 -0.16
CA GLY A 120 -1.55 14.05 0.74
C GLY A 120 -0.25 13.25 0.85
N VAL A 121 -0.13 12.43 1.89
CA VAL A 121 1.08 11.64 2.17
C VAL A 121 1.03 10.31 1.43
N ASN A 122 2.12 9.91 0.77
CA ASN A 122 2.29 8.53 0.30
C ASN A 122 2.81 7.65 1.45
N PHE A 123 1.89 7.18 2.30
CA PHE A 123 2.22 6.30 3.44
C PHE A 123 2.90 5.00 3.00
N MET A 124 2.50 4.44 1.86
CA MET A 124 3.07 3.17 1.39
C MET A 124 4.54 3.35 1.01
N GLY A 125 4.84 4.44 0.29
CA GLY A 125 6.19 4.82 -0.09
C GLY A 125 7.12 5.06 1.10
N LEU A 126 6.65 5.85 2.08
CA LEU A 126 7.43 6.15 3.28
C LEU A 126 7.66 4.92 4.16
N LEU A 127 6.66 4.01 4.26
CA LEU A 127 6.79 2.78 5.01
C LEU A 127 7.83 1.84 4.39
N CYS A 128 7.75 1.62 3.07
CA CYS A 128 8.72 0.79 2.35
C CYS A 128 10.13 1.36 2.44
N PHE A 129 10.29 2.67 2.23
CA PHE A 129 11.58 3.35 2.39
C PHE A 129 12.13 3.18 3.82
N SER A 130 11.32 3.41 4.85
CA SER A 130 11.74 3.29 6.25
C SER A 130 12.21 1.88 6.60
N ILE A 131 11.52 0.84 6.11
CA ILE A 131 11.93 -0.56 6.30
C ILE A 131 13.26 -0.84 5.59
N LEU A 132 13.39 -0.44 4.32
CA LEU A 132 14.63 -0.65 3.56
C LEU A 132 15.82 0.10 4.19
N PHE A 133 15.59 1.34 4.62
CA PHE A 133 16.57 2.15 5.33
C PHE A 133 16.97 1.51 6.66
N GLY A 134 16.01 1.03 7.45
CA GLY A 134 16.28 0.31 8.71
C GLY A 134 17.06 -1.00 8.50
N CYS A 135 16.73 -1.76 7.45
CA CYS A 135 17.47 -2.95 7.05
C CYS A 135 18.90 -2.62 6.60
N ALA A 136 19.07 -1.59 5.75
CA ALA A 136 20.39 -1.14 5.32
C ALA A 136 21.23 -0.67 6.51
N LEU A 137 20.64 0.08 7.44
CA LEU A 137 21.29 0.52 8.67
C LEU A 137 21.72 -0.67 9.54
N ALA A 138 20.89 -1.72 9.65
CA ALA A 138 21.25 -2.95 10.36
C ALA A 138 22.45 -3.68 9.71
N THR A 139 22.62 -3.57 8.38
CA THR A 139 23.77 -4.17 7.68
C THR A 139 25.08 -3.40 7.86
N LEU A 140 25.03 -2.12 8.21
CA LEU A 140 26.21 -1.27 8.43
C LEU A 140 26.92 -1.55 9.77
N GLY A 141 26.30 -2.31 10.68
CA GLY A 141 26.89 -2.72 11.96
C GLY A 141 27.40 -1.51 12.77
N GLU A 142 28.65 -1.58 13.23
CA GLU A 142 29.27 -0.53 14.06
C GLU A 142 29.33 0.84 13.38
N LYS A 143 29.41 0.89 12.04
CA LYS A 143 29.43 2.17 11.29
C LYS A 143 28.07 2.88 11.32
N GLY A 144 26.99 2.13 11.55
CA GLY A 144 25.63 2.64 11.62
C GLY A 144 25.18 3.06 13.03
N ASP A 145 25.99 2.79 14.06
CA ASP A 145 25.56 2.91 15.45
C ASP A 145 25.24 4.34 15.87
N ALA A 146 26.05 5.31 15.44
CA ALA A 146 25.79 6.73 15.67
C ALA A 146 24.45 7.19 15.07
N LEU A 147 24.10 6.69 13.87
CA LEU A 147 22.83 7.02 13.21
C LEU A 147 21.65 6.29 13.86
N HIS A 148 21.86 5.04 14.31
CA HIS A 148 20.86 4.31 15.09
C HIS A 148 20.49 5.06 16.36
N GLN A 149 21.48 5.56 17.09
CA GLN A 149 21.29 6.32 18.32
C GLN A 149 20.49 7.60 18.09
N VAL A 150 20.79 8.35 17.03
CA VAL A 150 20.01 9.56 16.67
C VAL A 150 18.54 9.23 16.40
N ILE A 151 18.26 8.13 15.69
CA ILE A 151 16.89 7.70 15.39
C ILE A 151 16.16 7.26 16.66
N GLU A 152 16.85 6.59 17.58
CA GLU A 152 16.29 6.16 18.86
C GLU A 152 15.93 7.35 19.75
N GLU A 153 16.83 8.34 19.87
CA GLU A 153 16.57 9.57 20.61
C GLU A 153 15.41 10.38 19.99
N LEU A 154 15.36 10.46 18.65
CA LEU A 154 14.25 11.10 17.94
C LEU A 154 12.91 10.40 18.24
N ASN A 155 12.88 9.06 18.27
CA ASN A 155 11.68 8.30 18.62
C ASN A 155 11.25 8.58 20.07
N CYS A 156 12.19 8.67 21.02
CA CYS A 156 11.91 9.07 22.40
C CYS A 156 11.23 10.46 22.48
N VAL A 157 11.72 11.43 21.69
CA VAL A 157 11.11 12.76 21.59
C VAL A 157 9.70 12.67 21.02
N VAL A 158 9.50 11.94 19.93
CA VAL A 158 8.17 11.75 19.31
C VAL A 158 7.19 11.12 20.30
N MET A 159 7.61 10.11 21.06
CA MET A 159 6.75 9.48 22.08
C MET A 159 6.36 10.45 23.21
N LYS A 160 7.28 11.33 23.64
CA LYS A 160 6.96 12.41 24.59
C LYS A 160 5.96 13.42 24.01
N ILE A 161 6.13 13.79 22.74
CA ILE A 161 5.19 14.68 22.04
C ILE A 161 3.80 14.02 21.99
N MET A 162 3.72 12.76 21.57
CA MET A 162 2.46 12.01 21.53
C MET A 162 1.79 11.93 22.91
N HIS A 163 2.56 11.73 23.98
CA HIS A 163 2.03 11.76 25.34
C HIS A 163 1.43 13.11 25.71
N TYR A 164 2.03 14.22 25.27
CA TYR A 164 1.49 15.56 25.49
C TYR A 164 0.19 15.79 24.71
N PHE A 165 0.11 15.29 23.47
CA PHE A 165 -1.10 15.41 22.64
C PHE A 165 -2.26 14.50 23.08
N LEU A 166 -1.96 13.37 23.72
CA LEU A 166 -2.95 12.36 24.13
C LEU A 166 -3.41 12.50 25.60
N LYS A 167 -3.10 13.64 26.22
CA LYS A 167 -3.50 13.99 27.58
C LYS A 167 -4.57 15.08 27.55
#